data_AF-A0A024FD09-F1
#
_entry.id   AF-A0A024FD09-F1
#
_cell.length_a   1.000
_cell.length_b   1.000
_cell.length_c   1.000
_cell.angle_alpha   90.00
_cell.angle_beta   90.00
_cell.angle_gamma   90.00
#
_symmetry.space_group_name_H-M   'P 1'
#
loop_
_entity.id
_entity.type
_entity.pdbx_description
1 polymer ?
#
loop_
_entity_poly.entity_id
_entity_poly.type
_entity_poly.pdbx_seq_one_letter_code
_entity_poly.pdbx_strand_id
1 'polypeptide(L)'
;MNFNHLFYDSRVNFKSISTKRIVLSVLLGLSSAVLIYSLFYVLRETDRMFFLDFEERPIVVSEIDRQLFNLFFAAISLILSNSIAISFLFSRPQKVFSRRNNKRIKILNDQVFLGFNFIHWFAKVWFLFAAFSSQFMGSKFIMNFLLPSALLILVLYLDTWKALSLVYKKNKCKIKIFHFVLFLLLTFGLSRLNVIDYKSIDESAFKAHPTIEVPASSFNNSNNQRRYYDNPVFKIYFNSKNEPCLFNSENEPIQLYDVYNEIRD
;
A
#
# COMPACT_ATOMS: atom_id res chain seq x y z
N MET A 1 1.13 45.13 33.68
CA MET A 1 2.27 44.43 33.05
C MET A 1 1.80 43.11 32.47
N ASN A 2 1.90 42.91 31.14
CA ASN A 2 1.47 41.67 30.48
C ASN A 2 2.55 40.58 30.62
N PHE A 3 2.42 39.71 31.64
CA PHE A 3 3.34 38.59 31.91
C PHE A 3 3.34 37.50 30.82
N ASN A 4 2.38 37.50 29.90
CA ASN A 4 2.25 36.48 28.85
C ASN A 4 3.48 36.38 27.93
N HIS A 5 4.23 37.47 27.75
CA HIS A 5 5.39 37.50 26.86
C HIS A 5 6.69 36.94 27.49
N LEU A 6 6.72 36.75 28.82
CA LEU A 6 7.90 36.25 29.56
C LEU A 6 8.00 34.72 29.55
N PHE A 7 6.87 34.01 29.44
CA PHE A 7 6.81 32.55 29.52
C PHE A 7 6.55 31.86 28.17
N TYR A 8 5.97 32.58 27.20
CA TYR A 8 5.59 32.01 25.91
C TYR A 8 6.37 32.66 24.76
N ASP A 9 7.18 31.86 24.08
CA ASP A 9 7.73 32.24 22.78
C ASP A 9 6.92 31.56 21.66
N SER A 10 6.25 32.39 20.86
CA SER A 10 5.44 31.94 19.73
C SER A 10 6.25 31.83 18.43
N ARG A 11 7.57 32.02 18.46
CA ARG A 11 8.43 31.95 17.29
C ARG A 11 9.26 30.66 17.32
N VAL A 12 9.21 29.91 16.23
CA VAL A 12 10.14 28.79 16.00
C VAL A 12 11.40 29.40 15.41
N ASN A 13 12.49 29.43 16.17
CA ASN A 13 13.74 30.03 15.70
C ASN A 13 14.56 29.02 14.90
N PHE A 14 14.32 28.94 13.59
CA PHE A 14 14.99 28.00 12.68
C PHE A 14 16.50 28.18 12.60
N LYS A 15 17.02 29.39 12.87
CA LYS A 15 18.46 29.65 12.93
C LYS A 15 19.17 28.85 14.03
N SER A 16 18.43 28.34 15.01
CA SER A 16 18.97 27.54 16.11
C SER A 16 19.09 26.04 15.83
N ILE A 17 18.61 25.59 14.65
CA ILE A 17 18.69 24.19 14.23
C ILE A 17 20.02 23.99 13.50
N SER A 18 20.81 23.00 13.94
CA SER A 18 22.09 22.69 13.29
C SER A 18 21.86 22.08 11.91
N THR A 19 22.69 22.47 10.94
CA THR A 19 22.67 21.92 9.58
C THR A 19 22.80 20.40 9.58
N LYS A 20 23.66 19.86 10.46
CA LYS A 20 23.83 18.40 10.66
C LYS A 20 22.50 17.70 10.98
N ARG A 21 21.65 18.31 11.80
CA ARG A 21 20.36 17.74 12.19
C ARG A 21 19.35 17.80 11.05
N ILE A 22 19.37 18.86 10.24
CA ILE A 22 18.55 18.95 9.04
C ILE A 22 18.90 17.82 8.09
N VAL A 23 20.20 17.63 7.81
CA VAL A 23 20.68 16.53 6.94
C VAL A 23 20.29 15.17 7.51
N LEU A 24 20.54 14.92 8.79
CA LEU A 24 20.18 13.65 9.44
C LEU A 24 18.67 13.38 9.41
N SER A 25 17.85 14.43 9.58
CA SER A 25 16.40 14.33 9.48
C SER A 25 15.93 13.94 8.08
N VAL A 26 16.54 14.49 7.04
CA VAL A 26 16.22 14.15 5.65
C VAL A 26 16.65 12.72 5.35
N LEU A 27 17.86 12.32 5.74
CA LEU A 27 18.34 10.95 5.58
C LEU A 27 17.46 9.94 6.31
N LEU A 28 17.05 10.25 7.54
CA LEU A 28 16.14 9.40 8.32
C LEU A 28 14.79 9.24 7.60
N GLY A 29 14.21 10.33 7.10
CA GLY A 29 12.96 10.30 6.34
C GLY A 29 13.07 9.50 5.05
N LEU A 30 14.13 9.69 4.25
CA LEU A 30 14.31 8.93 3.02
C LEU A 30 14.51 7.44 3.31
N SER A 31 15.30 7.11 4.33
CA SER A 31 15.52 5.72 4.75
C SER A 31 14.22 5.08 5.26
N SER A 32 13.43 5.80 6.07
CA SER A 32 12.14 5.30 6.53
C SER A 32 11.15 5.13 5.37
N ALA A 33 11.23 5.96 4.32
CA ALA A 33 10.33 5.84 3.16
C ALA A 33 10.59 4.56 2.40
N VAL A 34 11.86 4.22 2.17
CA VAL A 34 12.25 2.96 1.53
C VAL A 34 11.83 1.75 2.38
N LEU A 35 12.03 1.81 3.70
CA LEU A 35 11.65 0.72 4.61
C LEU A 35 10.13 0.48 4.63
N ILE A 36 9.34 1.54 4.81
CA ILE A 36 7.87 1.45 4.85
C ILE A 36 7.33 1.00 3.49
N TYR A 37 7.90 1.51 2.39
CA TYR A 37 7.55 1.07 1.04
C TYR A 37 7.81 -0.42 0.83
N SER A 38 8.98 -0.89 1.25
CA SER A 38 9.36 -2.30 1.17
C SER A 38 8.42 -3.17 1.99
N LEU A 39 8.03 -2.71 3.20
CA LEU A 39 7.06 -3.40 4.04
C LEU A 39 5.70 -3.54 3.34
N PHE A 40 5.15 -2.46 2.75
CA PHE A 40 3.89 -2.54 2.00
C PHE A 40 3.99 -3.44 0.78
N TYR A 41 5.12 -3.42 0.08
CA TYR A 41 5.39 -4.31 -1.05
C TYR A 41 5.32 -5.78 -0.61
N VAL A 42 6.01 -6.14 0.48
CA VAL A 42 6.01 -7.50 1.05
C VAL A 42 4.60 -7.88 1.48
N LEU A 43 3.88 -7.01 2.19
CA LEU A 43 2.52 -7.30 2.66
C LEU A 43 1.55 -7.62 1.51
N ARG A 44 1.65 -6.91 0.38
CA ARG A 44 0.85 -7.23 -0.82
C ARG A 44 1.18 -8.61 -1.37
N GLU A 45 2.47 -8.95 -1.48
CA GLU A 45 2.87 -10.26 -1.99
C GLU A 45 2.47 -11.37 -1.02
N THR A 46 2.59 -11.16 0.29
CA THR A 46 2.09 -12.09 1.32
C THR A 46 0.59 -12.32 1.19
N ASP A 47 -0.21 -11.26 1.05
CA ASP A 47 -1.67 -11.36 0.85
C ASP A 47 -1.97 -12.21 -0.40
N ARG A 48 -1.29 -11.94 -1.52
CA ARG A 48 -1.41 -12.71 -2.76
C ARG A 48 -1.06 -14.19 -2.60
N MET A 49 -0.03 -14.52 -1.82
CA MET A 49 0.34 -15.90 -1.53
C MET A 49 -0.70 -16.61 -0.67
N PHE A 50 -1.34 -15.91 0.28
CA PHE A 50 -2.45 -16.49 1.05
C PHE A 50 -3.64 -16.86 0.15
N PHE A 51 -3.92 -16.07 -0.88
CA PHE A 51 -5.03 -16.35 -1.81
C PHE A 51 -4.82 -17.54 -2.74
N LEU A 52 -3.57 -17.77 -3.16
CA LEU A 52 -3.19 -18.92 -3.99
C LEU A 52 -3.67 -20.25 -3.37
N ASP A 53 -3.63 -20.35 -2.04
CA ASP A 53 -4.01 -21.54 -1.29
C ASP A 53 -5.53 -21.78 -1.29
N PHE A 54 -6.34 -20.73 -1.41
CA PHE A 54 -7.81 -20.84 -1.34
C PHE A 54 -8.50 -21.12 -2.68
N GLU A 55 -8.02 -20.54 -3.79
CA GLU A 55 -8.68 -20.68 -5.10
C GLU A 55 -8.01 -21.74 -6.02
N GLU A 56 -6.92 -22.39 -5.60
CA GLU A 56 -6.06 -23.26 -6.43
C GLU A 56 -5.63 -22.61 -7.78
N ARG A 57 -5.72 -21.28 -7.88
CA ARG A 57 -5.44 -20.50 -9.08
C ARG A 57 -4.40 -19.43 -8.78
N PRO A 58 -3.44 -19.21 -9.69
CA PRO A 58 -2.46 -18.15 -9.52
C PRO A 58 -3.13 -16.80 -9.69
N ILE A 59 -3.19 -16.01 -8.61
CA ILE A 59 -3.58 -14.60 -8.70
C ILE A 59 -2.42 -13.82 -9.32
N VAL A 60 -2.55 -13.57 -10.62
CA VAL A 60 -1.63 -12.73 -11.37
C VAL A 60 -2.17 -11.32 -11.44
N VAL A 61 -1.43 -10.40 -10.82
CA VAL A 61 -1.76 -8.98 -10.83
C VAL A 61 -1.19 -8.38 -12.11
N SER A 62 -2.04 -7.69 -12.88
CA SER A 62 -1.61 -7.04 -14.11
C SER A 62 -0.52 -6.01 -13.85
N GLU A 63 0.36 -5.77 -14.82
CA GLU A 63 1.45 -4.79 -14.66
C GLU A 63 0.95 -3.37 -14.37
N ILE A 64 -0.22 -3.02 -14.94
CA ILE A 64 -0.85 -1.71 -14.71
C ILE A 64 -1.28 -1.59 -13.25
N ASP A 65 -1.94 -2.62 -12.73
CA ASP A 65 -2.38 -2.65 -11.33
C ASP A 65 -1.17 -2.63 -10.38
N ARG A 66 -0.12 -3.41 -10.67
CA ARG A 66 1.13 -3.41 -9.88
C ARG A 66 1.76 -2.02 -9.81
N GLN A 67 1.84 -1.33 -10.94
CA GLN A 67 2.37 0.04 -10.97
C GLN A 67 1.51 1.00 -10.15
N LEU A 68 0.19 0.85 -10.21
CA LEU A 68 -0.74 1.63 -9.40
C LEU A 68 -0.55 1.38 -7.90
N PHE A 69 -0.44 0.12 -7.48
CA PHE A 69 -0.13 -0.26 -6.09
C PHE A 69 1.20 0.34 -5.63
N ASN A 70 2.25 0.21 -6.45
CA ASN A 70 3.56 0.74 -6.13
C ASN A 70 3.52 2.27 -5.98
N LEU A 71 2.76 2.96 -6.83
CA LEU A 71 2.58 4.41 -6.74
C LEU A 71 1.86 4.80 -5.45
N PHE A 72 0.79 4.08 -5.10
CA PHE A 72 0.03 4.30 -3.89
C PHE A 72 0.88 4.07 -2.63
N PHE A 73 1.59 2.94 -2.55
CA PHE A 73 2.48 2.62 -1.43
C PHE A 73 3.63 3.62 -1.33
N ALA A 74 4.22 4.04 -2.45
CA ALA A 74 5.27 5.05 -2.46
C ALA A 74 4.78 6.39 -1.89
N ALA A 75 3.59 6.84 -2.29
CA ALA A 75 2.99 8.08 -1.82
C ALA A 75 2.76 8.06 -0.30
N ILE A 76 2.13 7.00 0.22
CA ILE A 76 1.90 6.84 1.66
C ILE A 76 3.22 6.78 2.41
N SER A 77 4.17 5.97 1.95
CA SER A 77 5.47 5.80 2.60
C SER A 77 6.22 7.11 2.73
N LEU A 78 6.20 7.95 1.69
CA LEU A 78 6.80 9.29 1.72
C LEU A 78 6.07 10.25 2.66
N ILE A 79 4.74 10.22 2.70
CA ILE A 79 3.97 11.06 3.64
C ILE A 79 4.31 10.71 5.09
N LEU A 80 4.26 9.43 5.45
CA LEU A 80 4.58 8.96 6.79
C LEU A 80 6.02 9.27 7.18
N SER A 81 6.93 9.09 6.23
CA SER A 81 8.34 9.39 6.43
C SER A 81 8.64 10.87 6.57
N ASN A 82 7.91 11.73 5.87
CA ASN A 82 7.98 13.16 6.09
C ASN A 82 7.54 13.52 7.51
N SER A 83 6.49 12.91 8.04
CA SER A 83 6.08 13.10 9.43
C SER A 83 7.14 12.61 10.44
N ILE A 84 7.82 11.49 10.17
CA ILE A 84 8.95 11.01 10.98
C ILE A 84 10.11 12.01 10.94
N ALA A 85 10.49 12.47 9.75
CA ALA A 85 11.55 13.46 9.56
C ALA A 85 11.23 14.76 10.31
N ILE A 86 10.04 15.33 10.10
CA ILE A 86 9.60 16.55 10.79
C ILE A 86 9.63 16.35 12.31
N SER A 87 9.13 15.22 12.81
CA SER A 87 9.14 14.90 14.24
C SER A 87 10.56 14.85 14.79
N PHE A 88 11.49 14.20 14.09
CA PHE A 88 12.90 14.14 14.48
C PHE A 88 13.59 15.50 14.42
N LEU A 89 13.32 16.29 13.39
CA LEU A 89 13.85 17.66 13.24
C LEU A 89 13.45 18.51 14.46
N PHE A 90 12.22 18.36 14.92
CA PHE A 90 11.65 19.10 16.03
C PHE A 90 11.75 18.39 17.38
N SER A 91 12.41 17.24 17.56
CA SER A 91 12.40 16.47 18.83
C SER A 91 13.36 16.94 19.95
N ARG A 92 14.00 18.12 19.84
CA ARG A 92 15.01 18.61 20.82
C ARG A 92 14.56 18.57 22.30
N PRO A 93 15.31 17.95 23.23
CA PRO A 93 14.97 18.02 24.65
C PRO A 93 14.93 19.49 25.10
N GLN A 94 13.81 19.93 25.67
CA GLN A 94 13.73 21.24 26.30
C GLN A 94 14.44 21.14 27.65
N LYS A 95 15.37 22.06 27.93
CA LYS A 95 15.93 22.20 29.27
C LYS A 95 14.76 22.55 30.21
N VAL A 96 14.74 21.99 31.42
CA VAL A 96 13.67 22.15 32.42
C VAL A 96 13.30 23.62 32.67
N PHE A 97 14.28 24.53 32.54
CA PHE A 97 14.11 25.98 32.71
C PHE A 97 13.98 26.79 31.41
N SER A 98 13.86 26.15 30.25
CA SER A 98 13.70 26.86 28.96
C SER A 98 12.23 27.19 28.67
N ARG A 99 11.97 28.37 28.07
CA ARG A 99 10.62 28.80 27.68
C ARG A 99 9.90 27.70 26.89
N ARG A 100 8.65 27.40 27.28
CA ARG A 100 7.80 26.43 26.56
C ARG A 100 7.43 26.99 25.18
N ASN A 101 7.77 26.25 24.13
CA ASN A 101 7.40 26.61 22.76
C ASN A 101 6.14 25.82 22.36
N ASN A 102 4.96 26.38 22.68
CA ASN A 102 3.67 25.73 22.42
C ASN A 102 3.46 25.37 20.94
N LYS A 103 4.04 26.13 20.00
CA LYS A 103 3.93 25.80 18.56
C LYS A 103 4.72 24.56 18.19
N ARG A 104 5.91 24.41 18.76
CA ARG A 104 6.73 23.21 18.55
C ARG A 104 6.07 21.98 19.13
N ILE A 105 5.53 22.08 20.35
CA ILE A 105 4.78 21.00 21.00
C ILE A 105 3.55 20.64 20.16
N LYS A 106 2.82 21.65 19.67
CA LYS A 106 1.69 21.43 18.76
C LYS A 106 2.10 20.71 17.48
N ILE A 107 3.20 21.12 16.82
CA ILE A 107 3.68 20.43 15.61
C ILE A 107 4.06 18.98 15.92
N LEU A 108 4.78 18.72 17.01
CA LEU A 108 5.14 17.36 17.41
C LEU A 108 3.90 16.51 17.71
N ASN A 109 2.95 17.05 18.47
CA ASN A 109 1.71 16.35 18.76
C ASN A 109 0.93 16.11 17.48
N ASP A 110 0.75 17.11 16.61
CA ASP A 110 0.03 16.94 15.35
C ASP A 110 0.70 15.88 14.45
N GLN A 111 2.04 15.88 14.33
CA GLN A 111 2.76 14.90 13.50
C GLN A 111 2.78 13.48 14.09
N VAL A 112 2.98 13.35 15.40
CA VAL A 112 3.03 12.04 16.07
C VAL A 112 1.62 11.49 16.28
N PHE A 113 0.73 12.28 16.86
CA PHE A 113 -0.63 11.86 17.19
C PHE A 113 -1.43 11.58 15.93
N LEU A 114 -1.48 12.50 14.96
CA LEU A 114 -2.29 12.27 13.77
C LEU A 114 -1.67 11.21 12.88
N GLY A 115 -0.36 11.24 12.66
CA GLY A 115 0.34 10.25 11.83
C GLY A 115 0.20 8.83 12.38
N PHE A 116 0.59 8.59 13.64
CA PHE A 116 0.52 7.24 14.21
C PHE A 116 -0.90 6.77 14.48
N ASN A 117 -1.82 7.63 14.96
CA ASN A 117 -3.20 7.19 15.15
C ASN A 117 -3.89 6.92 13.81
N PHE A 118 -3.62 7.74 12.79
CA PHE A 118 -4.12 7.47 11.45
C PHE A 118 -3.55 6.14 10.94
N ILE A 119 -2.23 5.90 11.01
CA ILE A 119 -1.65 4.62 10.57
C ILE A 119 -2.27 3.46 11.35
N HIS A 120 -2.42 3.58 12.66
CA HIS A 120 -2.97 2.52 13.49
C HIS A 120 -4.42 2.18 13.12
N TRP A 121 -5.26 3.22 13.01
CA TRP A 121 -6.65 3.08 12.60
C TRP A 121 -6.75 2.58 11.16
N PHE A 122 -5.99 3.18 10.25
CA PHE A 122 -5.95 2.82 8.85
C PHE A 122 -5.46 1.39 8.68
N ALA A 123 -4.41 0.96 9.37
CA ALA A 123 -3.94 -0.42 9.30
C ALA A 123 -4.98 -1.41 9.80
N LYS A 124 -5.72 -1.10 10.87
CA LYS A 124 -6.83 -1.95 11.34
C LYS A 124 -7.96 -2.04 10.31
N VAL A 125 -8.44 -0.90 9.84
CA VAL A 125 -9.55 -0.85 8.88
C VAL A 125 -9.13 -1.42 7.54
N TRP A 126 -7.94 -1.06 7.05
CA TRP A 126 -7.34 -1.58 5.83
C TRP A 126 -7.12 -3.08 5.93
N PHE A 127 -6.58 -3.61 7.02
CA PHE A 127 -6.38 -5.05 7.15
C PHE A 127 -7.71 -5.80 7.11
N LEU A 128 -8.71 -5.36 7.87
CA LEU A 128 -10.05 -5.96 7.82
C LEU A 128 -10.64 -5.82 6.41
N PHE A 129 -10.60 -4.63 5.84
CA PHE A 129 -11.20 -4.33 4.55
C PHE A 129 -10.50 -5.04 3.40
N ALA A 130 -9.17 -5.07 3.39
CA ALA A 130 -8.37 -5.77 2.38
C ALA A 130 -8.58 -7.27 2.52
N ALA A 131 -8.55 -7.83 3.72
CA ALA A 131 -8.82 -9.26 3.95
C ALA A 131 -10.24 -9.63 3.49
N PHE A 132 -11.27 -8.87 3.85
CA PHE A 132 -12.63 -9.14 3.38
C PHE A 132 -12.77 -8.93 1.87
N SER A 133 -12.28 -7.81 1.34
CA SER A 133 -12.53 -7.48 -0.07
C SER A 133 -11.74 -8.35 -1.03
N SER A 134 -10.54 -8.79 -0.64
CA SER A 134 -9.77 -9.75 -1.43
C SER A 134 -10.48 -11.10 -1.54
N GLN A 135 -11.16 -11.54 -0.46
CA GLN A 135 -11.98 -12.77 -0.46
C GLN A 135 -13.20 -12.69 -1.39
N PHE A 136 -13.75 -11.49 -1.62
CA PHE A 136 -14.98 -11.32 -2.39
C PHE A 136 -14.79 -10.73 -3.79
N MET A 137 -13.74 -9.94 -4.03
CA MET A 137 -13.55 -9.17 -5.27
C MET A 137 -12.33 -9.64 -6.09
N GLY A 138 -11.50 -10.54 -5.54
CA GLY A 138 -10.28 -11.01 -6.19
C GLY A 138 -9.36 -9.87 -6.66
N SER A 139 -8.74 -10.05 -7.83
CA SER A 139 -7.76 -9.10 -8.39
C SER A 139 -8.34 -7.74 -8.81
N LYS A 140 -9.67 -7.64 -9.03
CA LYS A 140 -10.34 -6.40 -9.48
C LYS A 140 -10.56 -5.38 -8.37
N PHE A 141 -10.23 -5.72 -7.12
CA PHE A 141 -10.33 -4.86 -5.96
C PHE A 141 -9.78 -3.44 -6.24
N ILE A 142 -8.54 -3.33 -6.74
CA ILE A 142 -7.84 -2.03 -6.75
C ILE A 142 -8.48 -0.98 -7.66
N MET A 143 -8.98 -1.40 -8.82
CA MET A 143 -9.61 -0.49 -9.78
C MET A 143 -10.87 0.14 -9.19
N ASN A 144 -11.60 -0.60 -8.36
CA ASN A 144 -12.79 -0.09 -7.67
C ASN A 144 -12.43 0.90 -6.53
N PHE A 145 -11.23 0.79 -5.95
CA PHE A 145 -10.76 1.66 -4.86
C PHE A 145 -9.79 2.75 -5.30
N LEU A 146 -9.61 2.98 -6.60
CA LEU A 146 -8.73 4.02 -7.13
C LEU A 146 -9.08 5.41 -6.56
N LEU A 147 -10.36 5.79 -6.63
CA LEU A 147 -10.82 7.11 -6.19
C LEU A 147 -10.65 7.30 -4.66
N PRO A 148 -11.12 6.37 -3.78
CA PRO A 148 -10.83 6.43 -2.35
C PRO A 148 -9.33 6.49 -2.04
N SER A 149 -8.50 5.73 -2.76
CA SER A 149 -7.05 5.69 -2.57
C SER A 149 -6.37 7.01 -2.92
N ALA A 150 -6.77 7.63 -4.05
CA ALA A 150 -6.27 8.94 -4.45
C ALA A 150 -6.70 10.03 -3.45
N LEU A 151 -7.95 9.99 -2.99
CA LEU A 151 -8.48 10.92 -1.99
C LEU A 151 -7.75 10.77 -0.66
N LEU A 152 -7.43 9.55 -0.24
CA LEU A 152 -6.64 9.28 0.94
C LEU A 152 -5.25 9.94 0.87
N ILE A 153 -4.52 9.73 -0.22
CA ILE A 153 -3.21 10.36 -0.44
C ILE A 153 -3.33 11.88 -0.38
N LEU A 154 -4.35 12.44 -1.06
CA LEU A 154 -4.58 13.87 -1.10
C LEU A 154 -4.84 14.42 0.31
N VAL A 155 -5.72 13.79 1.09
CA VAL A 155 -6.06 14.23 2.45
C VAL A 155 -4.84 14.17 3.36
N LEU A 156 -4.08 13.06 3.33
CA LEU A 156 -2.88 12.91 4.14
C LEU A 156 -1.80 13.91 3.74
N TYR A 157 -1.63 14.15 2.45
CA TYR A 157 -0.69 15.14 1.95
C TYR A 157 -1.08 16.57 2.35
N LEU A 158 -2.35 16.94 2.20
CA LEU A 158 -2.87 18.25 2.62
C LEU A 158 -2.73 18.47 4.13
N ASP A 159 -2.74 17.41 4.93
CA ASP A 159 -2.46 17.52 6.35
C ASP A 159 -1.00 17.91 6.63
N THR A 160 -0.03 17.29 5.93
CA THR A 160 1.38 17.71 6.03
C THR A 160 1.58 19.18 5.64
N TRP A 161 0.77 19.70 4.72
CA TRP A 161 0.76 21.12 4.34
C TRP A 161 0.34 22.06 5.47
N LYS A 162 -0.52 21.63 6.40
CA LYS A 162 -0.88 22.44 7.58
C LYS A 162 0.34 22.64 8.48
N ALA A 163 1.09 21.57 8.74
CA ALA A 163 2.33 21.64 9.51
C ALA A 163 3.37 22.54 8.83
N LEU A 164 3.57 22.39 7.51
CA LEU A 164 4.47 23.24 6.75
C LEU A 164 4.07 24.73 6.79
N SER A 165 2.76 25.01 6.82
CA SER A 165 2.21 26.39 6.88
C SER A 165 2.44 27.07 8.22
N LEU A 166 2.59 26.30 9.30
CA LEU A 166 2.92 26.78 10.63
C LEU A 166 4.42 27.07 10.76
N VAL A 167 5.24 26.27 10.07
CA VAL A 167 6.71 26.36 10.04
C VAL A 167 7.15 27.60 9.26
N TYR A 168 6.71 27.76 8.01
CA TYR A 168 7.14 28.87 7.16
C TYR A 168 6.13 30.01 7.18
N LYS A 169 6.56 31.23 7.56
CA LYS A 169 5.72 32.44 7.51
C LYS A 169 5.81 33.20 6.18
N LYS A 170 7.01 33.30 5.60
CA LYS A 170 7.30 34.02 4.35
C LYS A 170 7.38 33.04 3.19
N ASN A 171 6.94 33.43 2.00
CA ASN A 171 6.98 32.62 0.76
C ASN A 171 6.29 31.25 0.86
N LYS A 172 5.24 31.12 1.70
CA LYS A 172 4.55 29.85 1.98
C LYS A 172 4.14 29.09 0.72
N CYS A 173 3.57 29.81 -0.26
CA CYS A 173 3.08 29.20 -1.49
C CYS A 173 4.22 28.59 -2.32
N LYS A 174 5.33 29.33 -2.52
CA LYS A 174 6.49 28.85 -3.27
C LYS A 174 7.10 27.59 -2.64
N ILE A 175 7.22 27.57 -1.30
CA ILE A 175 7.76 26.40 -0.57
C ILE A 175 6.81 25.20 -0.67
N LYS A 176 5.50 25.41 -0.59
CA LYS A 176 4.50 24.34 -0.75
C LYS A 176 4.52 23.72 -2.14
N ILE A 177 4.62 24.54 -3.18
CA ILE A 177 4.71 24.08 -4.56
C ILE A 177 6.01 23.29 -4.75
N PHE A 178 7.14 23.81 -4.28
CA PHE A 178 8.40 23.09 -4.34
C PHE A 178 8.34 21.73 -3.62
N HIS A 179 7.78 21.70 -2.40
CA HIS A 179 7.59 20.46 -1.65
C HIS A 179 6.66 19.48 -2.38
N PHE A 180 5.62 19.97 -3.06
CA PHE A 180 4.72 19.13 -3.85
C PHE A 180 5.40 18.53 -5.07
N VAL A 181 6.16 19.32 -5.82
CA VAL A 181 6.94 18.83 -6.96
C VAL A 181 7.95 17.79 -6.50
N LEU A 182 8.68 18.07 -5.41
CA LEU A 182 9.64 17.11 -4.84
C LEU A 182 8.94 15.82 -4.40
N PHE A 183 7.78 15.93 -3.75
CA PHE A 183 6.97 14.78 -3.35
C PHE A 183 6.55 13.93 -4.55
N LEU A 184 6.07 14.55 -5.64
CA LEU A 184 5.70 13.81 -6.85
C LEU A 184 6.89 13.10 -7.49
N LEU A 185 8.04 13.78 -7.60
CA LEU A 185 9.26 13.19 -8.16
C LEU A 185 9.75 12.00 -7.33
N LEU A 186 9.79 12.14 -6.00
CA LEU A 186 10.18 11.05 -5.11
C LEU A 186 9.17 9.91 -5.14
N THR A 187 7.87 10.20 -5.21
CA THR A 187 6.82 9.18 -5.29
C THR A 187 6.95 8.36 -6.55
N PHE A 188 7.17 9.02 -7.69
CA PHE A 188 7.38 8.34 -8.97
C PHE A 188 8.71 7.58 -9.00
N GLY A 189 9.78 8.13 -8.43
CA GLY A 189 11.06 7.43 -8.33
C GLY A 189 10.97 6.16 -7.48
N LEU A 190 10.32 6.26 -6.32
CA LEU A 190 10.17 5.15 -5.39
C LEU A 190 9.22 4.07 -5.94
N SER A 191 8.18 4.44 -6.69
CA SER A 191 7.23 3.48 -7.26
C SER A 191 7.81 2.59 -8.37
N ARG A 192 8.95 3.00 -8.96
CA ARG A 192 9.68 2.22 -9.96
C ARG A 192 10.63 1.20 -9.34
N LEU A 193 10.83 1.22 -8.02
CA LEU A 193 11.67 0.22 -7.35
C LEU A 193 10.91 -1.09 -7.18
N ASN A 194 11.46 -2.17 -7.73
CA ASN A 194 10.98 -3.51 -7.46
C ASN A 194 11.81 -4.12 -6.33
N VAL A 195 11.19 -4.28 -5.17
CA VAL A 195 11.86 -4.85 -3.98
C VAL A 195 11.96 -6.37 -4.06
N ILE A 196 10.98 -7.01 -4.71
CA ILE A 196 10.88 -8.46 -4.86
C ILE A 196 10.84 -8.77 -6.36
N ASP A 197 11.49 -9.87 -6.75
CA ASP A 197 11.37 -10.42 -8.09
C ASP A 197 10.02 -11.13 -8.28
N TYR A 198 8.99 -10.33 -8.53
CA TYR A 198 7.64 -10.83 -8.72
C TYR A 198 7.51 -11.70 -9.97
N LYS A 199 8.41 -11.58 -10.96
CA LYS A 199 8.35 -12.38 -12.19
C LYS A 199 8.68 -13.83 -11.92
N SER A 200 9.73 -14.08 -11.12
CA SER A 200 10.07 -15.42 -10.65
C SER A 200 8.92 -16.05 -9.85
N ILE A 201 8.24 -15.25 -9.01
CA ILE A 201 7.07 -15.72 -8.25
C ILE A 201 5.91 -16.06 -9.18
N ASP A 202 5.60 -15.20 -10.16
CA ASP A 202 4.52 -15.43 -11.12
C ASP A 202 4.78 -16.68 -11.97
N GLU A 203 6.01 -16.86 -12.46
CA GLU A 203 6.42 -18.05 -13.20
C GLU A 203 6.29 -19.33 -12.37
N SER A 204 6.73 -19.28 -11.11
CA SER A 204 6.60 -20.42 -10.18
C SER A 204 5.13 -20.76 -9.91
N ALA A 205 4.28 -19.73 -9.75
CA ALA A 205 2.85 -19.90 -9.54
C ALA A 205 2.16 -20.51 -10.76
N PHE A 206 2.50 -20.06 -11.98
CA PHE A 206 1.99 -20.66 -13.22
C PHE A 206 2.46 -22.10 -13.41
N LYS A 207 3.70 -22.42 -13.05
CA LYS A 207 4.22 -23.78 -13.13
C LYS A 207 3.53 -24.74 -12.17
N ALA A 208 3.20 -24.26 -10.97
CA ALA A 208 2.45 -25.03 -9.99
C ALA A 208 0.98 -25.22 -10.38
N HIS A 209 0.36 -24.21 -10.99
CA HIS A 209 -1.07 -24.19 -11.34
C HIS A 209 -1.28 -23.64 -12.76
N PRO A 210 -1.04 -24.46 -13.82
CA PRO A 210 -1.18 -24.00 -15.19
C PRO A 210 -2.65 -23.72 -15.52
N THR A 211 -2.96 -22.47 -15.86
CA THR A 211 -4.27 -22.08 -16.38
C THR A 211 -4.35 -22.33 -17.88
N ILE A 212 -5.22 -23.25 -18.31
CA ILE A 212 -5.51 -23.50 -19.73
C ILE A 212 -6.71 -22.63 -20.13
N GLU A 213 -6.52 -21.73 -21.08
CA GLU A 213 -7.64 -20.99 -21.69
C GLU A 213 -8.50 -21.96 -22.50
N VAL A 214 -9.74 -22.18 -22.06
CA VAL A 214 -10.73 -22.94 -22.81
C VAL A 214 -11.46 -22.03 -23.80
N PRO A 215 -11.76 -22.50 -25.03
CA PRO A 215 -12.47 -21.70 -26.01
C PRO A 215 -13.83 -21.26 -25.48
N ALA A 216 -14.22 -20.02 -25.78
CA ALA A 216 -15.49 -19.45 -25.32
C ALA A 216 -16.67 -20.32 -25.82
N SER A 217 -17.42 -20.90 -24.89
CA SER A 217 -18.62 -21.66 -25.25
C SER A 217 -19.73 -20.70 -25.65
N SER A 218 -20.42 -20.98 -26.76
CA SER A 218 -21.63 -20.24 -27.19
C SER A 218 -22.86 -20.51 -26.31
N PHE A 219 -22.74 -21.36 -25.28
CA PHE A 219 -23.74 -21.53 -24.22
C PHE A 219 -23.79 -20.28 -23.33
N ASN A 220 -24.34 -19.23 -23.91
CA ASN A 220 -24.66 -17.97 -23.26
C ASN A 220 -25.91 -18.18 -22.41
N ASN A 221 -25.76 -18.60 -21.16
CA ASN A 221 -26.91 -18.68 -20.26
C ASN A 221 -27.17 -17.29 -19.66
N SER A 222 -28.33 -16.78 -20.01
CA SER A 222 -28.94 -15.50 -19.66
C SER A 222 -28.82 -15.11 -18.18
N ASN A 223 -28.50 -13.84 -17.93
CA ASN A 223 -28.81 -13.01 -16.75
C ASN A 223 -28.44 -13.48 -15.34
N ASN A 224 -28.02 -14.72 -15.11
CA ASN A 224 -27.46 -15.13 -13.83
C ASN A 224 -25.96 -14.87 -13.86
N GLN A 225 -25.57 -13.67 -13.42
CA GLN A 225 -24.21 -13.40 -13.00
C GLN A 225 -23.77 -14.53 -12.07
N ARG A 226 -22.96 -15.47 -12.57
CA ARG A 226 -22.24 -16.47 -11.77
C ARG A 226 -21.37 -15.70 -10.79
N ARG A 227 -21.90 -15.48 -9.59
CA ARG A 227 -21.29 -14.56 -8.63
C ARG A 227 -20.12 -15.18 -7.90
N TYR A 228 -20.05 -16.51 -7.74
CA TYR A 228 -19.00 -17.17 -6.99
C TYR A 228 -18.91 -18.64 -7.46
N TYR A 229 -17.74 -19.08 -7.96
CA TYR A 229 -17.26 -20.48 -7.99
C TYR A 229 -17.77 -21.58 -8.96
N ASP A 230 -18.42 -21.31 -10.10
CA ASP A 230 -18.73 -22.40 -11.07
C ASP A 230 -17.81 -22.39 -12.30
N ASN A 231 -16.51 -22.51 -12.08
CA ASN A 231 -15.63 -23.01 -13.13
C ASN A 231 -15.18 -24.41 -12.70
N PRO A 232 -15.66 -25.47 -13.36
CA PRO A 232 -15.24 -26.83 -13.04
C PRO A 232 -13.70 -26.91 -13.11
N VAL A 233 -13.08 -27.33 -12.01
CA VAL A 233 -11.62 -27.51 -11.93
C VAL A 233 -11.33 -28.97 -12.19
N PHE A 234 -10.72 -29.24 -13.34
CA PHE A 234 -10.24 -30.58 -13.67
C PHE A 234 -8.73 -30.62 -13.46
N LYS A 235 -8.25 -31.60 -12.70
CA LYS A 235 -6.82 -31.84 -12.52
C LYS A 235 -6.37 -32.85 -13.57
N ILE A 236 -5.34 -32.51 -14.34
CA ILE A 236 -4.76 -33.41 -15.34
C ILE A 236 -3.42 -33.90 -14.81
N TYR A 237 -3.29 -35.20 -14.57
CA TYR A 237 -2.03 -35.84 -14.22
C TYR A 237 -1.59 -36.77 -15.34
N PHE A 238 -0.28 -36.95 -15.50
CA PHE A 238 0.26 -37.95 -16.42
C PHE A 238 0.56 -39.23 -15.64
N ASN A 239 0.07 -40.36 -16.12
CA ASN A 239 0.39 -41.65 -15.52
C ASN A 239 1.85 -42.07 -15.80
N SER A 240 2.29 -43.21 -15.26
CA SER A 240 3.66 -43.74 -15.48
C SER A 240 4.00 -44.04 -16.96
N LYS A 241 2.99 -44.08 -17.84
CA LYS A 241 3.13 -44.25 -19.30
C LYS A 241 3.05 -42.91 -20.06
N ASN A 242 3.00 -41.79 -19.34
CA ASN A 242 2.89 -40.44 -19.89
C ASN A 242 1.55 -40.19 -20.64
N GLU A 243 0.48 -40.90 -20.26
CA GLU A 243 -0.87 -40.69 -20.77
C GLU A 243 -1.63 -39.74 -19.82
N PRO A 244 -2.43 -38.78 -20.34
CA PRO A 244 -3.19 -37.86 -19.52
C PRO A 244 -4.37 -38.57 -18.83
N CYS A 245 -4.45 -38.44 -17.51
CA CYS A 245 -5.56 -38.86 -16.67
C CYS A 245 -6.24 -37.63 -16.10
N LEU A 246 -7.56 -37.57 -16.24
CA LEU A 246 -8.38 -36.45 -15.78
C LEU A 246 -8.98 -36.80 -14.41
N PHE A 247 -8.98 -35.86 -13.49
CA PHE A 247 -9.51 -36.04 -12.14
C PHE A 247 -10.48 -34.91 -11.82
N ASN A 248 -11.54 -35.24 -11.08
CA ASN A 248 -12.48 -34.25 -10.55
C ASN A 248 -11.87 -33.50 -9.33
N SER A 249 -12.64 -32.59 -8.74
CA SER A 249 -12.25 -31.81 -7.57
C SER A 249 -11.92 -32.67 -6.34
N GLU A 250 -12.48 -33.88 -6.26
CA GLU A 250 -12.27 -34.86 -5.17
C GLU A 250 -11.06 -35.78 -5.41
N ASN A 251 -10.26 -35.53 -6.46
CA ASN A 251 -9.17 -36.40 -6.93
C ASN A 251 -9.65 -37.81 -7.34
N GLU A 252 -10.88 -37.95 -7.78
CA GLU A 252 -11.36 -39.19 -8.40
C GLU A 252 -11.07 -39.18 -9.90
N PRO A 253 -10.56 -40.29 -10.47
CA PRO A 253 -10.28 -40.36 -11.89
C PRO A 253 -11.59 -40.37 -12.70
N ILE A 254 -11.74 -39.43 -13.62
CA ILE A 254 -12.90 -39.33 -14.52
C ILE A 254 -12.47 -39.47 -15.98
N GLN A 255 -13.34 -40.03 -16.83
CA GLN A 255 -13.08 -40.05 -18.26
C GLN A 255 -13.53 -38.76 -18.92
N LEU A 256 -13.01 -38.47 -20.12
CA LEU A 256 -13.36 -37.25 -20.87
C LEU A 256 -14.88 -37.13 -21.13
N TYR A 257 -15.60 -38.24 -21.26
CA TYR A 257 -17.05 -38.23 -21.44
C TYR A 257 -17.83 -37.94 -20.14
N ASP A 258 -17.23 -38.19 -18.98
CA ASP A 258 -17.85 -37.93 -17.66
C ASP A 258 -17.81 -36.45 -17.29
N VAL A 259 -16.93 -35.67 -17.96
CA VAL A 259 -16.82 -34.22 -17.81
C VAL A 259 -18.18 -33.52 -17.97
N TYR A 260 -19.04 -34.00 -18.87
CA TYR A 260 -20.36 -33.40 -19.05
C TYR A 260 -21.27 -33.58 -17.84
N ASN A 261 -21.16 -34.70 -17.13
CA ASN A 261 -21.96 -34.98 -15.94
C ASN A 261 -21.49 -34.10 -14.78
N GLU A 262 -20.18 -33.95 -14.60
CA GLU A 262 -19.56 -33.07 -13.60
C GLU A 262 -19.84 -31.57 -13.83
N ILE A 263 -20.15 -31.17 -15.07
CA ILE A 263 -20.52 -29.77 -15.39
C ILE A 263 -22.01 -29.50 -15.14
N ARG A 264 -22.83 -30.56 -15.11
CA ARG A 264 -24.29 -30.46 -15.03
C ARG A 264 -24.80 -30.42 -13.59
N ASP A 265 -24.10 -31.09 -12.69
CA ASP A 265 -24.38 -31.11 -11.24
C ASP A 265 -23.88 -29.83 -10.55
#